data_AF-A0A2W6S160-F1
#
_entry.id   AF-A0A2W6S160-F1
#
_cell.length_a   1.000
_cell.length_b   1.000
_cell.length_c   1.000
_cell.angle_alpha   90.00
_cell.angle_beta   90.00
_cell.angle_gamma   90.00
#
_symmetry.space_group_name_H-M   'P 1'
#
loop_
_entity.id
_entity.type
_entity.pdbx_description
1 polymer ?
#
loop_
_entity_poly.entity_id
_entity_poly.type
_entity_poly.pdbx_seq_one_letter_code
_entity_poly.pdbx_strand_id
1 'polypeptide(L)'
;MLAPRCREREPSTLSAFRVHRGGEGQAVDPLIASAVGEAHAPAHRGIAYALFEDLALADYGNRIPSLTFEVEADDAPVALAQVAAQASGGRVSGVGLGLVEGYAASGADMVEALAPLIEARGLALTSGEAGLRLRAAADGASGTIRAEALTARVNGRSVDPEQRSSGAVDAVPVALSLRHYDAARDCQTGVQRVVRPGAGRQEQGIDLPEAMSADRARALTAARLNAAWSGRARMDLRCGWDALAWNAGDVVRVDRAPGLWRIEEREWEAMAVRLALRRVPGAGGTLPAGASPGAIVRQEDAPHGPTSLMLVDLPPLRDGVASAPSIAVAASGGPGWRSAALFVTGASGEAVPAGRSAGRGVMGRVETLLAPGSATLVDRRATLDVMLLADDMMLAPADEAMLGQGRNLCLVGRELIQFEAAAKTGARRWRLTGLRRGLRGTEWAAGDHRTGESFLLIEEDRLADPLHAVGQAADLGATLRVAALGLGDVEPVEAMMAVTGEALIPPAPVHLTAQAVTGGVTLRWVRRSRAGWRWSSGSDVPLAEESERYVVRLMQGEQAVRDVETSVPTWTYDAAAIAADGSAGSALTVEVAQLGTHATGRAARIAIMV
;
A
#
# COMPACT_ATOMS: atom_id res chain seq x y z
N MET A 1 32.65 -2.01 27.54
CA MET A 1 33.31 -0.73 27.91
C MET A 1 33.79 -0.09 26.61
N LEU A 2 33.02 0.86 26.05
CA LEU A 2 33.35 1.70 24.90
C LEU A 2 32.33 2.87 24.84
N ALA A 3 32.75 3.98 24.25
CA ALA A 3 32.09 5.29 24.29
C ALA A 3 31.10 5.48 23.11
N PRO A 4 29.89 6.01 23.33
CA PRO A 4 28.96 6.33 22.24
C PRO A 4 29.35 7.68 21.61
N ARG A 5 29.47 7.72 20.28
CA ARG A 5 29.56 8.96 19.51
C ARG A 5 28.16 9.29 18.97
N CYS A 6 27.45 10.20 19.63
CA CYS A 6 26.25 10.82 19.06
C CYS A 6 26.64 11.94 18.09
N ARG A 7 26.04 11.98 16.90
CA ARG A 7 26.13 13.13 15.99
C ARG A 7 25.14 14.20 16.43
N GLU A 8 25.65 15.39 16.73
CA GLU A 8 24.89 16.58 17.10
C GLU A 8 24.06 17.11 15.91
N ARG A 9 22.74 17.28 16.12
CA ARG A 9 21.95 18.34 15.49
C ARG A 9 21.78 19.44 16.55
N GLU A 10 21.92 20.70 16.16
CA GLU A 10 21.95 21.86 17.06
C GLU A 10 20.74 21.96 18.01
N PRO A 11 20.90 22.49 19.24
CA PRO A 11 20.01 22.23 20.36
C PRO A 11 19.06 23.40 20.68
N SER A 12 17.79 23.11 20.92
CA SER A 12 17.05 23.80 21.99
C SER A 12 17.78 23.46 23.30
N THR A 13 18.31 24.47 23.99
CA THR A 13 19.32 24.35 25.04
C THR A 13 18.97 23.33 26.15
N LEU A 14 19.49 22.10 26.03
CA LEU A 14 19.59 21.13 27.13
C LEU A 14 20.72 21.59 28.07
N SER A 15 20.39 22.05 29.28
CA SER A 15 21.37 22.58 30.24
C SER A 15 22.22 21.48 30.89
N ALA A 16 21.67 20.29 31.19
CA ALA A 16 22.45 19.08 31.48
C ALA A 16 21.65 17.76 31.30
N PHE A 17 22.32 16.72 30.81
CA PHE A 17 21.79 15.38 30.57
C PHE A 17 22.75 14.33 31.16
N ARG A 18 22.23 13.39 31.97
CA ARG A 18 23.00 12.29 32.56
C ARG A 18 22.38 10.94 32.22
N VAL A 19 23.22 9.95 31.90
CA VAL A 19 22.78 8.57 31.66
C VAL A 19 23.37 7.65 32.72
N HIS A 20 22.49 6.94 33.40
CA HIS A 20 22.81 5.90 34.36
C HIS A 20 22.62 4.54 33.69
N ARG A 21 23.66 3.71 33.70
CA ARG A 21 23.69 2.44 32.92
C ARG A 21 23.00 1.27 33.63
N GLY A 22 22.52 1.45 34.86
CA GLY A 22 21.76 0.46 35.60
C GLY A 22 22.56 -0.67 36.22
N GLY A 23 23.88 -0.50 36.44
CA GLY A 23 24.68 -1.55 37.08
C GLY A 23 24.29 -1.81 38.55
N GLU A 24 24.54 -3.02 39.04
CA GLU A 24 24.24 -3.39 40.45
C GLU A 24 25.00 -2.54 41.49
N GLY A 25 26.15 -2.00 41.12
CA GLY A 25 26.95 -1.08 41.94
C GLY A 25 26.57 0.40 41.81
N GLN A 26 25.51 0.74 41.07
CA GLN A 26 25.15 2.12 40.77
C GLN A 26 24.85 2.93 42.04
N ALA A 27 25.43 4.12 42.12
CA ALA A 27 25.19 5.07 43.20
C ALA A 27 23.91 5.87 42.95
N VAL A 28 23.37 6.46 44.01
CA VAL A 28 22.23 7.38 43.92
C VAL A 28 22.65 8.64 43.16
N ASP A 29 21.80 9.14 42.27
CA ASP A 29 22.07 10.41 41.58
C ASP A 29 21.95 11.61 42.54
N PRO A 30 22.94 12.51 42.60
CA PRO A 30 22.93 13.66 43.52
C PRO A 30 21.73 14.60 43.35
N LEU A 31 21.20 14.77 42.14
CA LEU A 31 20.05 15.66 41.88
C LEU A 31 18.77 15.02 42.41
N ILE A 32 18.58 13.72 42.17
CA ILE A 32 17.46 12.96 42.75
C ILE A 32 17.57 12.97 44.28
N ALA A 33 18.76 12.73 44.83
CA ALA A 33 19.03 12.80 46.27
C ALA A 33 18.74 14.18 46.87
N SER A 34 19.07 15.26 46.15
CA SER A 34 18.77 16.62 46.59
C SER A 34 17.27 16.93 46.63
N ALA A 35 16.49 16.32 45.72
CA ALA A 35 15.06 16.57 45.61
C ALA A 35 14.21 15.77 46.62
N VAL A 36 14.58 14.51 46.89
CA VAL A 36 13.79 13.61 47.77
C VAL A 36 14.49 13.23 49.09
N GLY A 37 15.74 13.65 49.27
CA GLY A 37 16.59 13.32 50.42
C GLY A 37 17.39 12.01 50.24
N GLU A 38 18.64 12.01 50.72
CA GLU A 38 19.59 10.89 50.56
C GLU A 38 19.05 9.53 51.03
N ALA A 39 18.29 9.50 52.13
CA ALA A 39 17.72 8.28 52.70
C ALA A 39 16.57 7.67 51.87
N HIS A 40 15.94 8.45 50.99
CA HIS A 40 14.76 8.04 50.22
C HIS A 40 15.01 7.97 48.72
N ALA A 41 16.18 8.38 48.25
CA ALA A 41 16.52 8.43 46.84
C ALA A 41 16.93 7.04 46.31
N PRO A 42 16.19 6.47 45.34
CA PRO A 42 16.52 5.18 44.77
C PRO A 42 17.75 5.28 43.86
N ALA A 43 18.67 4.33 43.99
CA ALA A 43 19.82 4.20 43.09
C ALA A 43 19.46 3.57 41.72
N HIS A 44 18.22 3.11 41.55
CA HIS A 44 17.73 2.40 40.35
C HIS A 44 18.71 1.32 39.86
N ARG A 45 19.23 0.50 40.79
CA ARG A 45 20.13 -0.62 40.47
C ARG A 45 19.38 -1.64 39.61
N GLY A 46 20.04 -2.15 38.58
CA GLY A 46 19.42 -3.02 37.57
C GLY A 46 18.60 -2.29 36.50
N ILE A 47 18.46 -0.96 36.58
CA ILE A 47 17.64 -0.16 35.65
C ILE A 47 18.48 0.97 35.06
N ALA A 48 18.63 0.97 33.74
CA ALA A 48 19.21 2.10 33.02
C ALA A 48 18.18 3.23 32.93
N TYR A 49 18.60 4.46 33.22
CA TYR A 49 17.73 5.63 33.13
C TYR A 49 18.49 6.87 32.68
N ALA A 50 17.78 7.78 32.04
CA ALA A 50 18.28 9.08 31.63
C ALA A 50 17.65 10.18 32.50
N LEU A 51 18.48 11.07 33.03
CA LEU A 51 18.08 12.20 33.84
C LEU A 51 18.32 13.50 33.07
N PHE A 52 17.26 14.29 32.96
CA PHE A 52 17.29 15.61 32.35
C PHE A 52 17.21 16.66 33.47
N GLU A 53 18.19 17.54 33.52
CA GLU A 53 18.25 18.64 34.49
C GLU A 53 17.82 19.92 33.76
N ASP A 54 16.88 20.66 34.36
CA ASP A 54 16.34 21.94 33.86
C ASP A 54 15.96 21.97 32.37
N LEU A 55 15.33 20.89 31.86
CA LEU A 55 14.84 20.84 30.49
C LEU A 55 13.79 21.93 30.24
N ALA A 56 14.12 22.92 29.41
CA ALA A 56 13.21 24.00 29.04
C ALA A 56 11.99 23.46 28.28
N LEU A 57 10.80 23.54 28.89
CA LEU A 57 9.55 23.00 28.32
C LEU A 57 8.76 24.01 27.48
N ALA A 58 9.23 25.27 27.38
CA ALA A 58 8.52 26.35 26.70
C ALA A 58 8.24 26.01 25.22
N ASP A 59 9.24 25.48 24.51
CA ASP A 59 9.13 25.09 23.10
C ASP A 59 8.26 23.85 22.88
N TYR A 60 7.93 23.14 23.96
CA TYR A 60 7.09 21.93 23.95
C TYR A 60 5.70 22.18 24.56
N GLY A 61 5.26 23.44 24.63
CA GLY A 61 3.95 23.81 25.16
C GLY A 61 3.80 23.53 26.66
N ASN A 62 4.89 23.66 27.43
CA ASN A 62 4.98 23.35 28.85
C ASN A 62 4.60 21.91 29.20
N ARG A 63 4.96 20.97 28.33
CA ARG A 63 4.76 19.52 28.53
C ARG A 63 6.07 18.78 28.30
N ILE A 64 6.20 17.62 28.94
CA ILE A 64 7.34 16.73 28.71
C ILE A 64 7.31 16.29 27.24
N PRO A 65 8.37 16.53 26.46
CA PRO A 65 8.41 16.12 25.05
C PRO A 65 8.42 14.60 24.91
N SER A 66 7.99 14.11 23.75
CA SER A 66 8.21 12.71 23.39
C SER A 66 9.70 12.51 23.11
N LEU A 67 10.34 11.63 23.88
CA LEU A 67 11.75 11.30 23.76
C LEU A 67 11.88 9.88 23.18
N THR A 68 12.77 9.71 22.21
CA THR A 68 13.09 8.41 21.62
C THR A 68 14.57 8.12 21.85
N PHE A 69 14.87 6.90 22.31
CA PHE A 69 16.23 6.45 22.58
C PHE A 69 16.52 5.19 21.76
N GLU A 70 17.72 5.10 21.22
CA GLU A 70 18.26 3.90 20.60
C GLU A 70 19.10 3.15 21.64
N VAL A 71 18.84 1.86 21.81
CA VAL A 71 19.55 1.01 22.78
C VAL A 71 20.28 -0.07 22.01
N GLU A 72 21.60 0.00 22.02
CA GLU A 72 22.48 -1.05 21.47
C GLU A 72 22.73 -2.12 22.54
N ALA A 73 22.43 -3.38 22.20
CA ALA A 73 22.67 -4.55 23.05
C ALA A 73 24.08 -5.13 22.84
N ASP A 74 24.47 -6.09 23.67
CA ASP A 74 25.77 -6.78 23.57
C ASP A 74 25.95 -7.48 22.21
N ASP A 75 27.20 -7.55 21.71
CA ASP A 75 27.55 -8.11 20.38
C ASP A 75 27.23 -9.62 20.22
N ALA A 76 26.87 -10.33 21.30
CA ALA A 76 26.73 -11.77 21.31
C ALA A 76 25.29 -12.24 21.58
N PRO A 77 24.79 -13.27 20.88
CA PRO A 77 23.51 -13.89 21.18
C PRO A 77 23.43 -14.40 22.62
N VAL A 78 22.27 -14.24 23.24
CA VAL A 78 22.00 -14.64 24.63
C VAL A 78 21.44 -16.05 24.67
N ALA A 79 21.85 -16.83 25.68
CA ALA A 79 21.26 -18.15 25.90
C ALA A 79 19.79 -18.02 26.31
N LEU A 80 18.89 -18.74 25.65
CA LEU A 80 17.45 -18.70 25.98
C LEU A 80 17.19 -19.07 27.44
N ALA A 81 17.96 -20.02 27.98
CA ALA A 81 17.90 -20.39 29.39
C ALA A 81 18.25 -19.23 30.34
N GLN A 82 19.17 -18.35 29.94
CA GLN A 82 19.52 -17.16 30.72
C GLN A 82 18.40 -16.12 30.69
N VAL A 83 17.76 -15.92 29.52
CA VAL A 83 16.58 -15.06 29.40
C VAL A 83 15.46 -15.55 30.32
N ALA A 84 15.18 -16.86 30.31
CA ALA A 84 14.19 -17.46 31.19
C ALA A 84 14.54 -17.31 32.68
N ALA A 85 15.81 -17.51 33.04
CA ALA A 85 16.29 -17.32 34.41
C ALA A 85 16.16 -15.86 34.86
N GLN A 86 16.56 -14.89 34.04
CA GLN A 86 16.46 -13.46 34.38
C GLN A 86 15.01 -13.01 34.53
N ALA A 87 14.15 -13.32 33.55
CA ALA A 87 12.74 -12.95 33.60
C ALA A 87 11.96 -13.60 34.76
N SER A 88 12.45 -14.73 35.27
CA SER A 88 11.83 -15.45 36.39
C SER A 88 12.45 -15.17 37.77
N GLY A 89 13.55 -14.40 37.83
CA GLY A 89 14.36 -14.26 39.04
C GLY A 89 15.02 -15.57 39.49
N GLY A 90 15.40 -16.43 38.53
CA GLY A 90 16.10 -17.70 38.74
C GLY A 90 15.21 -18.91 38.98
N ARG A 91 13.87 -18.75 38.93
CA ARG A 91 12.91 -19.84 39.22
C ARG A 91 12.69 -20.81 38.06
N VAL A 92 12.99 -20.36 36.84
CA VAL A 92 12.88 -21.17 35.62
C VAL A 92 14.27 -21.37 35.03
N SER A 93 14.66 -22.63 34.88
CA SER A 93 15.96 -23.03 34.34
C SER A 93 15.80 -23.76 33.00
N GLY A 94 16.91 -24.00 32.30
CA GLY A 94 16.91 -24.71 31.01
C GLY A 94 18.31 -25.11 30.59
N VAL A 95 18.42 -26.14 29.74
CA VAL A 95 19.69 -26.57 29.13
C VAL A 95 19.43 -26.86 27.66
N GLY A 96 20.37 -26.49 26.78
CA GLY A 96 20.30 -26.85 25.36
C GLY A 96 19.19 -26.15 24.56
N LEU A 97 18.60 -25.07 25.09
CA LEU A 97 17.46 -24.39 24.46
C LEU A 97 17.84 -23.49 23.26
N GLY A 98 19.13 -23.39 22.96
CA GLY A 98 19.67 -22.54 21.90
C GLY A 98 19.89 -21.09 22.33
N LEU A 99 20.26 -20.29 21.34
CA LEU A 99 20.56 -18.87 21.48
C LEU A 99 19.48 -18.02 20.79
N VAL A 100 19.25 -16.83 21.33
CA VAL A 100 18.41 -15.76 20.77
C VAL A 100 19.27 -14.52 20.56
N GLU A 101 19.06 -13.78 19.48
CA GLU A 101 19.83 -12.55 19.23
C GLU A 101 19.42 -11.45 20.20
N GLY A 102 18.12 -11.38 20.54
CA GLY A 102 17.59 -10.53 21.59
C GLY A 102 16.16 -10.92 21.94
N TYR A 103 15.73 -10.67 23.17
CA TYR A 103 14.35 -10.90 23.60
C TYR A 103 13.90 -9.79 24.53
N ALA A 104 12.82 -9.10 24.16
CA ALA A 104 12.20 -8.09 25.00
C ALA A 104 11.18 -8.76 25.94
N ALA A 105 11.65 -9.17 27.12
CA ALA A 105 10.80 -9.70 28.17
C ALA A 105 9.98 -8.56 28.80
N SER A 106 8.68 -8.55 28.56
CA SER A 106 7.74 -7.56 29.09
C SER A 106 6.41 -8.21 29.44
N GLY A 107 5.74 -7.72 30.49
CA GLY A 107 4.44 -8.23 30.94
C GLY A 107 4.17 -7.84 32.39
N ALA A 108 2.93 -8.04 32.85
CA ALA A 108 2.57 -7.79 34.25
C ALA A 108 3.21 -8.81 35.21
N ASP A 109 3.54 -10.01 34.71
CA ASP A 109 4.18 -11.07 35.48
C ASP A 109 5.12 -11.95 34.62
N MET A 110 5.75 -12.92 35.28
CA MET A 110 6.66 -13.88 34.68
C MET A 110 5.99 -14.77 33.61
N VAL A 111 4.69 -15.06 33.75
CA VAL A 111 3.96 -15.90 32.80
C VAL A 111 3.79 -15.14 31.50
N GLU A 112 3.32 -13.90 31.55
CA GLU A 112 3.21 -13.05 30.37
C GLU A 112 4.58 -12.81 29.70
N ALA A 113 5.62 -12.59 30.50
CA ALA A 113 6.97 -12.36 30.00
C ALA A 113 7.62 -13.58 29.33
N LEU A 114 7.18 -14.81 29.60
CA LEU A 114 7.76 -16.04 29.04
C LEU A 114 6.83 -16.80 28.09
N ALA A 115 5.52 -16.58 28.17
CA ALA A 115 4.54 -17.29 27.35
C ALA A 115 4.82 -17.18 25.85
N PRO A 116 5.14 -15.99 25.27
CA PRO A 116 5.44 -15.89 23.84
C PRO A 116 6.65 -16.74 23.42
N LEU A 117 7.68 -16.79 24.26
CA LEU A 117 8.90 -17.56 24.02
C LEU A 117 8.61 -19.07 24.07
N ILE A 118 7.91 -19.52 25.12
CA ILE A 118 7.51 -20.93 25.32
C ILE A 118 6.60 -21.38 24.18
N GLU A 119 5.62 -20.56 23.83
CA GLU A 119 4.69 -20.83 22.74
C GLU A 119 5.40 -20.79 21.39
N ALA A 120 6.20 -19.79 21.03
CA ALA A 120 6.79 -19.77 19.69
C ALA A 120 7.82 -20.90 19.49
N ARG A 121 8.51 -21.32 20.55
CA ARG A 121 9.54 -22.37 20.50
C ARG A 121 9.01 -23.78 20.80
N GLY A 122 7.76 -23.90 21.24
CA GLY A 122 7.15 -25.20 21.57
C GLY A 122 7.79 -25.92 22.74
N LEU A 123 8.31 -25.15 23.70
CA LEU A 123 8.98 -25.67 24.89
C LEU A 123 7.95 -26.29 25.84
N ALA A 124 8.39 -27.31 26.58
CA ALA A 124 7.65 -27.87 27.69
C ALA A 124 8.22 -27.32 29.00
N LEU A 125 7.35 -27.19 30.00
CA LEU A 125 7.73 -26.85 31.35
C LEU A 125 7.59 -28.10 32.22
N THR A 126 8.69 -28.58 32.78
CA THR A 126 8.72 -29.77 33.64
C THR A 126 9.04 -29.36 35.07
N SER A 127 8.39 -29.98 36.06
CA SER A 127 8.72 -29.80 37.47
C SER A 127 9.87 -30.72 37.89
N GLY A 128 10.86 -30.19 38.62
CA GLY A 128 11.90 -30.96 39.30
C GLY A 128 12.14 -30.45 40.72
N GLU A 129 13.00 -31.12 41.49
CA GLU A 129 13.31 -30.75 42.88
C GLU A 129 13.89 -29.34 43.03
N ALA A 130 14.60 -28.85 42.00
CA ALA A 130 15.19 -27.51 41.96
C ALA A 130 14.27 -26.42 41.37
N GLY A 131 13.02 -26.74 41.03
CA GLY A 131 12.06 -25.81 40.44
C GLY A 131 11.60 -26.18 39.03
N LEU A 132 11.17 -25.19 38.26
CA LEU A 132 10.64 -25.39 36.90
C LEU A 132 11.78 -25.40 35.88
N ARG A 133 11.69 -26.30 34.91
CA ARG A 133 12.68 -26.43 33.84
C ARG A 133 12.02 -26.41 32.47
N LEU A 134 12.55 -25.57 31.59
CA LEU A 134 12.21 -25.56 30.18
C LEU A 134 12.95 -26.66 29.43
N ARG A 135 12.23 -27.33 28.52
CA ARG A 135 12.73 -28.44 27.71
C ARG A 135 12.27 -28.34 26.27
N ALA A 136 13.17 -28.62 25.32
CA ALA A 136 12.82 -28.67 23.91
C ALA A 136 12.39 -30.09 23.51
N ALA A 137 11.46 -30.21 22.55
CA ALA A 137 11.09 -31.53 22.00
C ALA A 137 12.26 -32.24 21.30
N ALA A 138 13.24 -31.46 20.81
CA ALA A 138 14.41 -31.96 20.12
C ALA A 138 15.42 -32.68 21.03
N ASP A 139 15.27 -32.57 22.36
CA ASP A 139 16.16 -33.17 23.36
C ASP A 139 16.06 -34.71 23.41
N GLY A 140 15.23 -35.32 22.56
CA GLY A 140 15.03 -36.75 22.48
C GLY A 140 14.13 -37.30 23.59
N ALA A 141 13.84 -38.61 23.53
CA ALA A 141 13.00 -39.26 24.52
C ALA A 141 13.74 -39.45 25.85
N SER A 142 13.12 -39.04 26.96
CA SER A 142 13.51 -39.35 28.34
C SER A 142 13.58 -40.85 28.62
N GLY A 143 12.82 -41.65 27.87
CA GLY A 143 12.82 -43.11 27.96
C GLY A 143 11.65 -43.72 27.19
N THR A 144 11.32 -44.97 27.52
CA THR A 144 10.27 -45.73 26.86
C THR A 144 9.24 -46.20 27.88
N ILE A 145 7.96 -45.90 27.63
CA ILE A 145 6.85 -46.54 28.32
C ILE A 145 6.63 -47.88 27.65
N ARG A 146 6.98 -48.95 28.38
CA ARG A 146 6.88 -50.31 27.87
C ARG A 146 5.46 -50.84 27.98
N ALA A 147 5.16 -51.84 27.16
CA ALA A 147 3.88 -52.55 27.17
C ALA A 147 3.47 -53.05 28.57
N GLU A 148 4.44 -53.48 29.39
CA GLU A 148 4.19 -54.07 30.71
C GLU A 148 3.80 -53.02 31.76
N ALA A 149 4.09 -51.74 31.51
CA ALA A 149 3.68 -50.65 32.39
C ALA A 149 2.18 -50.31 32.27
N LEU A 150 1.51 -50.82 31.23
CA LEU A 150 0.09 -50.58 30.97
C LEU A 150 -0.79 -51.49 31.83
N THR A 151 -1.89 -50.95 32.34
CA THR A 151 -2.82 -51.66 33.22
C THR A 151 -4.19 -51.81 32.56
N ALA A 152 -4.59 -53.06 32.32
CA ALA A 152 -5.91 -53.39 31.74
C ALA A 152 -7.02 -53.59 32.81
N ARG A 153 -6.67 -53.58 34.10
CA ARG A 153 -7.64 -53.70 35.20
C ARG A 153 -7.33 -52.76 36.35
N VAL A 154 -8.32 -51.97 36.75
CA VAL A 154 -8.22 -51.00 37.84
C VAL A 154 -9.34 -51.26 38.84
N ASN A 155 -9.00 -51.54 40.10
CA ASN A 155 -9.96 -51.90 41.17
C ASN A 155 -10.98 -52.98 40.76
N GLY A 156 -10.50 -54.03 40.08
CA GLY A 156 -11.32 -55.15 39.62
C GLY A 156 -12.11 -54.91 38.32
N ARG A 157 -12.22 -53.67 37.83
CA ARG A 157 -12.89 -53.31 36.57
C ARG A 157 -11.93 -53.38 35.39
N SER A 158 -12.41 -53.86 34.25
CA SER A 158 -11.65 -53.81 32.99
C SER A 158 -11.63 -52.38 32.46
N VAL A 159 -10.47 -51.89 32.04
CA VAL A 159 -10.30 -50.58 31.41
C VAL A 159 -9.50 -50.75 30.13
N ASP A 160 -9.68 -49.84 29.17
CA ASP A 160 -8.81 -49.79 28.00
C ASP A 160 -7.44 -49.22 28.41
N PRO A 161 -6.34 -49.99 28.31
CA PRO A 161 -5.02 -49.52 28.70
C PRO A 161 -4.47 -48.42 27.78
N GLU A 162 -4.99 -48.31 26.55
CA GLU A 162 -4.46 -47.42 25.52
C GLU A 162 -5.57 -46.91 24.60
N GLN A 163 -5.95 -45.65 24.76
CA GLN A 163 -6.92 -44.99 23.90
C GLN A 163 -6.23 -44.00 22.97
N ARG A 164 -6.31 -44.23 21.66
CA ARG A 164 -5.77 -43.31 20.64
C ARG A 164 -6.87 -42.44 20.06
N SER A 165 -6.57 -41.16 19.85
CA SER A 165 -7.47 -40.23 19.17
C SER A 165 -6.71 -39.33 18.21
N SER A 166 -7.42 -38.76 17.24
CA SER A 166 -6.90 -37.70 16.38
C SER A 166 -7.80 -36.49 16.52
N GLY A 167 -7.21 -35.32 16.76
CA GLY A 167 -7.89 -34.04 16.61
C GLY A 167 -8.40 -33.82 15.19
N ALA A 168 -9.43 -32.99 15.07
CA ALA A 168 -10.03 -32.60 13.81
C ALA A 168 -9.04 -31.82 12.92
N VAL A 169 -9.19 -31.92 11.60
CA VAL A 169 -8.28 -31.31 10.62
C VAL A 169 -8.39 -29.78 10.66
N ASP A 170 -9.61 -29.27 10.81
CA ASP A 170 -9.97 -27.85 10.87
C ASP A 170 -9.55 -27.16 12.16
N ALA A 171 -9.27 -27.92 13.23
CA ALA A 171 -8.69 -27.40 14.48
C ALA A 171 -7.21 -27.03 14.37
N VAL A 172 -6.52 -27.41 13.27
CA VAL A 172 -5.15 -26.95 12.98
C VAL A 172 -5.22 -25.79 11.98
N PRO A 173 -4.62 -24.63 12.29
CA PRO A 173 -4.71 -23.47 11.42
C PRO A 173 -4.19 -23.77 10.01
N VAL A 174 -4.83 -23.18 9.00
CA VAL A 174 -4.38 -23.25 7.60
C VAL A 174 -3.21 -22.32 7.33
N ALA A 175 -3.08 -21.24 8.11
CA ALA A 175 -1.94 -20.35 8.10
C ALA A 175 -1.51 -19.99 9.52
N LEU A 176 -0.19 -20.00 9.76
CA LEU A 176 0.41 -19.47 10.98
C LEU A 176 1.30 -18.28 10.61
N SER A 177 1.11 -17.17 11.31
CA SER A 177 1.92 -15.96 11.18
C SER A 177 2.72 -15.75 12.46
N LEU A 178 4.00 -15.41 12.33
CA LEU A 178 4.89 -15.07 13.44
C LEU A 178 5.37 -13.64 13.25
N ARG A 179 5.03 -12.77 14.21
CA ARG A 179 5.59 -11.43 14.33
C ARG A 179 6.88 -11.52 15.15
N HIS A 180 7.93 -10.85 14.68
CA HIS A 180 9.27 -10.81 15.30
C HIS A 180 9.91 -9.45 15.05
N TYR A 181 11.02 -9.15 15.72
CA TYR A 181 11.88 -8.01 15.38
C TYR A 181 12.96 -8.48 14.39
N ASP A 182 13.10 -7.80 13.26
CA ASP A 182 14.09 -8.16 12.24
C ASP A 182 15.34 -7.30 12.41
N ALA A 183 16.42 -7.92 12.91
CA ALA A 183 17.69 -7.23 13.17
C ALA A 183 18.31 -6.64 11.89
N ALA A 184 18.08 -7.26 10.72
CA ALA A 184 18.56 -6.72 9.44
C ALA A 184 17.76 -5.47 9.00
N ARG A 185 16.60 -5.22 9.61
CA ARG A 185 15.71 -4.09 9.33
C ARG A 185 15.64 -3.12 10.50
N ASP A 186 16.74 -2.91 11.19
CA ASP A 186 16.81 -1.95 12.30
C ASP A 186 15.78 -2.28 13.41
N CYS A 187 15.70 -3.57 13.75
CA CYS A 187 14.76 -4.14 14.72
C CYS A 187 13.28 -3.81 14.46
N GLN A 188 12.90 -3.45 13.23
CA GLN A 188 11.50 -3.24 12.87
C GLN A 188 10.70 -4.54 12.97
N THR A 189 9.42 -4.40 13.25
CA THR A 189 8.48 -5.52 13.27
C THR A 189 8.36 -6.18 11.89
N GLY A 190 8.81 -7.43 11.79
CA GLY A 190 8.62 -8.30 10.63
C GLY A 190 7.54 -9.35 10.90
N VAL A 191 6.83 -9.78 9.85
CA VAL A 191 5.87 -10.89 9.94
C VAL A 191 6.22 -11.96 8.91
N GLN A 192 6.37 -13.20 9.36
CA GLN A 192 6.54 -14.36 8.49
C GLN A 192 5.30 -15.23 8.56
N ARG A 193 4.78 -15.63 7.39
CA ARG A 193 3.58 -16.45 7.27
C ARG A 193 3.89 -17.75 6.54
N VAL A 194 3.42 -18.86 7.11
CA VAL A 194 3.49 -20.19 6.51
C VAL A 194 2.09 -20.76 6.40
N VAL A 195 1.77 -21.30 5.24
CA VAL A 195 0.46 -21.87 4.91
C VAL A 195 0.62 -23.38 4.70
N ARG A 196 -0.34 -24.16 5.19
CA ARG A 196 -0.45 -25.60 4.88
C ARG A 196 -1.58 -25.84 3.87
N PRO A 197 -1.42 -26.77 2.93
CA PRO A 197 -2.53 -27.19 2.08
C PRO A 197 -3.54 -28.06 2.87
N GLY A 198 -4.80 -28.06 2.43
CA GLY A 198 -5.87 -28.92 2.96
C GLY A 198 -7.03 -28.14 3.60
N ALA A 199 -7.97 -28.89 4.19
CA ALA A 199 -9.19 -28.33 4.77
C ALA A 199 -8.93 -27.52 6.05
N GLY A 200 -9.72 -26.46 6.23
CA GLY A 200 -9.68 -25.54 7.38
C GLY A 200 -9.86 -24.09 6.92
N ARG A 201 -10.24 -23.20 7.84
CA ARG A 201 -10.36 -21.73 7.59
C ARG A 201 -9.69 -20.89 8.66
N GLN A 202 -9.19 -21.53 9.72
CA GLN A 202 -8.63 -20.83 10.86
C GLN A 202 -7.21 -20.37 10.55
N GLU A 203 -6.92 -19.11 10.82
CA GLU A 203 -5.56 -18.56 10.81
C GLU A 203 -5.17 -18.18 12.23
N GLN A 204 -3.89 -18.29 12.56
CA GLN A 204 -3.37 -17.96 13.89
C GLN A 204 -2.14 -17.06 13.76
N GLY A 205 -2.00 -16.11 14.69
CA GLY A 205 -0.80 -15.29 14.86
C GLY A 205 -0.13 -15.56 16.20
N ILE A 206 1.21 -15.52 16.21
CA ILE A 206 2.03 -15.50 17.42
C ILE A 206 2.85 -14.22 17.39
N ASP A 207 2.76 -13.42 18.44
CA ASP A 207 3.60 -12.23 18.63
C ASP A 207 4.79 -12.61 19.50
N LEU A 208 5.97 -12.75 18.87
CA LEU A 208 7.21 -13.12 19.55
C LEU A 208 8.14 -11.90 19.62
N PRO A 209 8.34 -11.28 20.80
CA PRO A 209 9.22 -10.14 20.98
C PRO A 209 10.71 -10.56 20.99
N GLU A 210 11.13 -11.36 20.01
CA GLU A 210 12.49 -11.83 19.81
C GLU A 210 13.06 -11.18 18.54
N ALA A 211 14.32 -10.73 18.61
CA ALA A 211 15.09 -10.34 17.45
C ALA A 211 15.62 -11.59 16.74
N MET A 212 15.34 -11.72 15.45
CA MET A 212 15.88 -12.80 14.61
C MET A 212 15.79 -12.46 13.12
N SER A 213 16.47 -13.23 12.28
CA SER A 213 16.31 -13.13 10.82
C SER A 213 14.95 -13.63 10.33
N ALA A 214 14.47 -13.07 9.22
CA ALA A 214 13.27 -13.52 8.52
C ALA A 214 13.28 -15.03 8.19
N ASP A 215 14.44 -15.58 7.83
CA ASP A 215 14.60 -17.02 7.57
C ASP A 215 14.37 -17.86 8.83
N ARG A 216 14.96 -17.44 9.96
CA ARG A 216 14.81 -18.12 11.25
C ARG A 216 13.37 -18.03 11.76
N ALA A 217 12.73 -16.87 11.58
CA ALA A 217 11.32 -16.68 11.88
C ALA A 217 10.44 -17.62 11.04
N ARG A 218 10.61 -17.66 9.70
CA ARG A 218 9.84 -18.55 8.82
C ARG A 218 10.07 -20.03 9.16
N ALA A 219 11.31 -20.44 9.43
CA ALA A 219 11.64 -21.80 9.83
C ALA A 219 10.94 -22.17 11.15
N LEU A 220 10.94 -21.26 12.13
CA LEU A 220 10.24 -21.43 13.40
C LEU A 220 8.72 -21.55 13.19
N THR A 221 8.12 -20.66 12.39
CA THR A 221 6.69 -20.71 12.02
C THR A 221 6.33 -22.04 11.37
N ALA A 222 7.12 -22.51 10.41
CA ALA A 222 6.90 -23.77 9.72
C ALA A 222 7.00 -24.97 10.67
N ALA A 223 8.01 -24.98 11.54
CA ALA A 223 8.19 -26.01 12.56
C ALA A 223 7.01 -26.06 13.53
N ARG A 224 6.47 -24.90 13.96
CA ARG A 224 5.29 -24.84 14.84
C ARG A 224 4.02 -25.28 14.15
N LEU A 225 3.79 -24.90 12.90
CA LEU A 225 2.65 -25.37 12.13
C LEU A 225 2.69 -26.90 11.92
N ASN A 226 3.87 -27.46 11.66
CA ASN A 226 4.07 -28.91 11.58
C ASN A 226 3.88 -29.59 12.94
N ALA A 227 4.36 -28.99 14.03
CA ALA A 227 4.13 -29.49 15.38
C ALA A 227 2.64 -29.52 15.75
N ALA A 228 1.88 -28.48 15.39
CA ALA A 228 0.42 -28.46 15.56
C ALA A 228 -0.26 -29.57 14.77
N TRP A 229 0.17 -29.81 13.53
CA TRP A 229 -0.35 -30.89 12.69
C TRP A 229 -0.04 -32.29 13.28
N SER A 230 1.22 -32.52 13.67
CA SER A 230 1.64 -33.77 14.31
C SER A 230 0.89 -34.01 15.62
N GLY A 231 0.70 -32.96 16.41
CA GLY A 231 0.01 -32.99 17.70
C GLY A 231 -1.50 -33.26 17.64
N ARG A 232 -2.07 -33.43 16.44
CA ARG A 232 -3.43 -33.98 16.31
C ARG A 232 -3.51 -35.39 16.86
N ALA A 233 -2.46 -36.21 16.68
CA ALA A 233 -2.41 -37.54 17.26
C ALA A 233 -2.24 -37.42 18.78
N ARG A 234 -3.22 -37.92 19.51
CA ARG A 234 -3.28 -37.97 20.97
C ARG A 234 -3.44 -39.41 21.44
N MET A 235 -2.98 -39.66 22.66
CA MET A 235 -3.03 -40.98 23.26
C MET A 235 -3.22 -40.85 24.76
N ASP A 236 -4.19 -41.54 25.34
CA ASP A 236 -4.34 -41.70 26.77
C ASP A 236 -3.88 -43.10 27.17
N LEU A 237 -2.93 -43.18 28.09
CA LEU A 237 -2.43 -44.43 28.65
C LEU A 237 -2.90 -44.59 30.09
N ARG A 238 -3.35 -45.80 30.43
CA ARG A 238 -3.58 -46.22 31.82
C ARG A 238 -2.42 -47.10 32.28
N CYS A 239 -1.67 -46.61 33.26
CA CYS A 239 -0.44 -47.21 33.73
C CYS A 239 -0.51 -47.60 35.22
N GLY A 240 0.39 -48.50 35.62
CA GLY A 240 0.69 -48.79 37.02
C GLY A 240 1.37 -47.62 37.74
N TRP A 241 1.65 -47.77 39.03
CA TRP A 241 2.18 -46.70 39.88
C TRP A 241 3.60 -46.27 39.50
N ASP A 242 4.35 -47.14 38.82
CA ASP A 242 5.68 -46.91 38.27
C ASP A 242 5.69 -45.69 37.31
N ALA A 243 4.54 -45.37 36.70
CA ALA A 243 4.38 -44.20 35.85
C ALA A 243 4.37 -42.86 36.62
N LEU A 244 4.30 -42.87 37.95
CA LEU A 244 4.50 -41.66 38.78
C LEU A 244 5.92 -41.08 38.63
N ALA A 245 6.89 -41.88 38.16
CA ALA A 245 8.24 -41.39 37.87
C ALA A 245 8.30 -40.42 36.67
N TRP A 246 7.28 -40.40 35.81
CA TRP A 246 7.19 -39.46 34.68
C TRP A 246 6.58 -38.14 35.10
N ASN A 247 7.00 -37.04 34.47
CA ASN A 247 6.45 -35.71 34.68
C ASN A 247 5.70 -35.19 33.44
N ALA A 248 4.74 -34.29 33.67
CA ALA A 248 4.20 -33.49 32.57
C ALA A 248 5.35 -32.70 31.90
N GLY A 249 5.34 -32.69 30.57
CA GLY A 249 6.40 -32.15 29.71
C GLY A 249 7.48 -33.16 29.30
N ASP A 250 7.54 -34.36 29.90
CA ASP A 250 8.45 -35.41 29.44
C ASP A 250 8.10 -35.89 28.03
N VAL A 251 9.13 -36.14 27.22
CA VAL A 251 8.98 -36.75 25.90
C VAL A 251 9.40 -38.21 26.01
N VAL A 252 8.54 -39.14 25.60
CA VAL A 252 8.76 -40.58 25.72
C VAL A 252 8.56 -41.29 24.38
N ARG A 253 9.13 -42.48 24.26
CA ARG A 253 8.67 -43.49 23.29
C ARG A 253 7.62 -44.35 23.95
N VAL A 254 6.66 -44.84 23.18
CA VAL A 254 5.64 -45.77 23.69
C VAL A 254 5.70 -47.02 22.82
N ASP A 255 5.81 -48.18 23.47
CA ASP A 255 5.84 -49.45 22.76
C ASP A 255 4.61 -49.59 21.85
N ARG A 256 4.81 -50.14 20.65
CA ARG A 256 3.74 -50.32 19.65
C ARG A 256 3.09 -49.01 19.16
N ALA A 257 3.62 -47.82 19.51
CA ALA A 257 3.18 -46.53 19.01
C ALA A 257 4.37 -45.73 18.42
N PRO A 258 4.52 -45.67 17.09
CA PRO A 258 5.70 -45.04 16.48
C PRO A 258 5.73 -43.53 16.68
N GLY A 259 6.93 -43.01 16.96
CA GLY A 259 7.19 -41.58 17.12
C GLY A 259 7.52 -41.18 18.56
N LEU A 260 7.59 -39.88 18.77
CA LEU A 260 7.84 -39.27 20.08
C LEU A 260 6.52 -38.68 20.60
N TRP A 261 6.28 -38.87 21.90
CA TRP A 261 5.06 -38.48 22.56
C TRP A 261 5.39 -37.65 23.78
N ARG A 262 4.84 -36.44 23.87
CA ARG A 262 4.97 -35.58 25.06
C ARG A 262 3.82 -35.88 26.01
N ILE A 263 4.12 -36.07 27.28
CA ILE A 263 3.12 -36.15 28.35
C ILE A 263 2.62 -34.73 28.62
N GLU A 264 1.36 -34.46 28.35
CA GLU A 264 0.73 -33.15 28.59
C GLU A 264 0.11 -33.11 29.99
N GLU A 265 -0.38 -34.26 30.46
CA GLU A 265 -1.08 -34.38 31.72
C GLU A 265 -0.77 -35.73 32.37
N ARG A 266 -0.65 -35.70 33.70
CA ARG A 266 -0.50 -36.88 34.55
C ARG A 266 -1.49 -36.77 35.70
N GLU A 267 -2.42 -37.70 35.75
CA GLU A 267 -3.39 -37.81 36.84
C GLU A 267 -3.23 -39.14 37.56
N TRP A 268 -3.46 -39.13 38.87
CA TRP A 268 -3.56 -40.36 39.66
C TRP A 268 -4.98 -40.50 40.17
N GLU A 269 -5.69 -41.52 39.68
CA GLU A 269 -7.08 -41.77 40.03
C GLU A 269 -7.31 -43.26 40.20
N ALA A 270 -8.13 -43.64 41.18
CA ALA A 270 -8.58 -45.02 41.37
C ALA A 270 -7.45 -46.07 41.38
N MET A 271 -6.27 -45.76 41.94
CA MET A 271 -5.07 -46.64 41.95
C MET A 271 -4.44 -46.90 40.58
N ALA A 272 -4.66 -46.05 39.59
CA ALA A 272 -3.96 -46.07 38.31
C ALA A 272 -3.51 -44.66 37.88
N VAL A 273 -2.42 -44.58 37.12
CA VAL A 273 -1.93 -43.32 36.58
C VAL A 273 -2.46 -43.15 35.16
N ARG A 274 -3.12 -42.03 34.88
CA ARG A 274 -3.45 -41.61 33.51
C ARG A 274 -2.35 -40.71 32.98
N LEU A 275 -1.80 -41.04 31.83
CA LEU A 275 -0.93 -40.17 31.06
C LEU A 275 -1.67 -39.74 29.80
N ALA A 276 -1.89 -38.43 29.63
CA ALA A 276 -2.38 -37.88 28.38
C ALA A 276 -1.18 -37.44 27.54
N LEU A 277 -1.04 -38.00 26.34
CA LEU A 277 0.11 -37.77 25.47
C LEU A 277 -0.30 -37.10 24.16
N ARG A 278 0.57 -36.21 23.67
CA ARG A 278 0.48 -35.57 22.37
C ARG A 278 1.71 -35.92 21.53
N ARG A 279 1.51 -36.26 20.26
CA ARG A 279 2.63 -36.57 19.36
C ARG A 279 3.43 -35.30 19.05
N VAL A 280 4.76 -35.41 19.09
CA VAL A 280 5.69 -34.35 18.67
C VAL A 280 6.42 -34.73 17.38
N PRO A 281 6.79 -33.78 16.52
CA PRO A 281 7.57 -34.06 15.31
C PRO A 281 8.89 -34.76 15.64
N GLY A 282 9.26 -35.79 14.86
CA GLY A 282 10.59 -36.39 14.93
C GLY A 282 11.66 -35.50 14.30
N ALA A 283 12.93 -35.70 14.67
CA ALA A 283 14.08 -34.85 14.31
C ALA A 283 14.49 -34.81 12.81
N GLY A 284 13.61 -35.14 11.86
CA GLY A 284 13.98 -35.34 10.45
C GLY A 284 13.25 -34.51 9.40
N GLY A 285 12.41 -33.55 9.79
CA GLY A 285 11.60 -32.75 8.86
C GLY A 285 12.13 -31.32 8.66
N THR A 286 13.33 -31.13 8.12
CA THR A 286 13.80 -29.80 7.70
C THR A 286 13.19 -29.45 6.34
N LEU A 287 12.33 -28.43 6.31
CA LEU A 287 11.89 -27.79 5.08
C LEU A 287 13.06 -27.00 4.45
N PRO A 288 13.09 -26.79 3.12
CA PRO A 288 14.16 -26.04 2.46
C PRO A 288 14.21 -24.61 3.00
N ALA A 289 15.42 -24.15 3.35
CA ALA A 289 15.69 -22.73 3.59
C ALA A 289 15.61 -21.99 2.25
N GLY A 290 14.91 -20.86 2.24
CA GLY A 290 14.69 -20.07 1.05
C GLY A 290 13.56 -19.08 1.25
N ALA A 291 13.78 -18.07 2.09
CA ALA A 291 13.06 -16.81 2.00
C ALA A 291 14.07 -15.69 1.82
N SER A 292 13.79 -14.79 0.87
CA SER A 292 14.54 -13.55 0.78
C SER A 292 14.07 -12.65 1.94
N PRO A 293 14.96 -12.06 2.74
CA PRO A 293 14.59 -10.88 3.50
C PRO A 293 14.13 -9.87 2.44
N GLY A 294 12.88 -9.42 2.52
CA GLY A 294 12.40 -8.40 1.59
C GLY A 294 13.37 -7.21 1.58
N ALA A 295 13.58 -6.61 0.41
CA ALA A 295 14.49 -5.48 0.29
C ALA A 295 14.07 -4.35 1.21
N ILE A 296 15.03 -3.79 1.94
CA ILE A 296 14.87 -2.56 2.70
C ILE A 296 14.54 -1.45 1.70
N VAL A 297 13.29 -0.95 1.69
CA VAL A 297 12.99 0.36 1.12
C VAL A 297 13.33 1.38 2.19
N ARG A 298 14.61 1.71 2.32
CA ARG A 298 15.01 2.93 3.03
C ARG A 298 14.30 4.06 2.28
N GLN A 299 13.56 4.91 3.00
CA GLN A 299 13.32 6.23 2.44
C GLN A 299 14.70 6.85 2.30
N GLU A 300 15.15 7.01 1.07
CA GLU A 300 16.36 7.76 0.79
C GLU A 300 16.18 9.14 1.42
N ASP A 301 17.08 9.49 2.35
CA ASP A 301 17.10 10.79 3.00
C ASP A 301 17.66 11.81 1.99
N ALA A 302 16.85 12.04 0.96
CA ALA A 302 17.14 12.96 -0.12
C ALA A 302 16.52 14.31 0.24
N PRO A 303 17.26 15.42 0.08
CA PRO A 303 16.70 16.75 0.27
C PRO A 303 15.47 16.90 -0.63
N HIS A 304 14.39 17.49 -0.12
CA HIS A 304 13.19 17.73 -0.93
C HIS A 304 13.59 18.56 -2.16
N GLY A 305 13.51 17.96 -3.35
CA GLY A 305 13.72 18.69 -4.59
C GLY A 305 12.67 19.79 -4.82
N PRO A 306 12.93 20.74 -5.74
CA PRO A 306 12.00 21.82 -6.04
C PRO A 306 10.68 21.29 -6.57
N THR A 307 9.58 21.95 -6.21
CA THR A 307 8.24 21.62 -6.69
C THR A 307 8.10 21.97 -8.17
N SER A 308 7.37 21.14 -8.89
CA SER A 308 6.88 21.41 -10.24
C SER A 308 5.37 21.25 -10.23
N LEU A 309 4.67 22.19 -10.85
CA LEU A 309 3.21 22.27 -10.82
C LEU A 309 2.65 22.26 -12.25
N MET A 310 1.59 21.50 -12.46
CA MET A 310 0.84 21.49 -13.71
C MET A 310 -0.66 21.64 -13.42
N LEU A 311 -1.27 22.61 -14.08
CA LEU A 311 -2.72 22.79 -14.09
C LEU A 311 -3.29 22.16 -15.36
N VAL A 312 -4.37 21.41 -15.20
CA VAL A 312 -5.05 20.75 -16.32
C VAL A 312 -6.57 20.94 -16.21
N ASP A 313 -7.18 21.22 -17.35
CA ASP A 313 -8.62 21.23 -17.55
C ASP A 313 -8.96 19.95 -18.31
N LEU A 314 -9.68 19.03 -17.66
CA LEU A 314 -9.86 17.67 -18.14
C LEU A 314 -11.31 17.44 -18.60
N PRO A 315 -11.53 16.61 -19.63
CA PRO A 315 -12.84 16.00 -19.82
C PRO A 315 -13.16 15.05 -18.64
N PRO A 316 -14.43 14.61 -18.47
CA PRO A 316 -14.80 13.77 -17.34
C PRO A 316 -14.04 12.44 -17.37
N LEU A 317 -13.22 12.19 -16.34
CA LEU A 317 -12.46 10.95 -16.19
C LEU A 317 -13.36 9.78 -15.76
N ARG A 318 -14.37 10.09 -14.95
CA ARG A 318 -15.38 9.15 -14.45
C ARG A 318 -16.66 9.24 -15.25
N ASP A 319 -17.45 8.18 -15.21
CA ASP A 319 -18.78 8.19 -15.79
C ASP A 319 -19.71 9.13 -14.99
N GLY A 320 -20.46 9.95 -15.71
CA GLY A 320 -21.30 10.99 -15.15
C GLY A 320 -21.42 12.18 -16.09
N VAL A 321 -22.30 13.11 -15.77
CA VAL A 321 -22.47 14.36 -16.51
C VAL A 321 -21.87 15.48 -15.66
N ALA A 322 -20.82 16.12 -16.13
CA ALA A 322 -20.23 17.26 -15.44
C ALA A 322 -21.13 18.49 -15.55
N SER A 323 -21.30 19.22 -14.45
CA SER A 323 -22.04 20.50 -14.39
C SER A 323 -21.14 21.72 -14.17
N ALA A 324 -19.84 21.49 -13.94
CA ALA A 324 -18.81 22.51 -13.80
C ALA A 324 -17.51 22.05 -14.50
N PRO A 325 -16.59 22.97 -14.83
CA PRO A 325 -15.27 22.59 -15.36
C PRO A 325 -14.53 21.64 -14.42
N SER A 326 -13.79 20.67 -14.97
CA SER A 326 -13.02 19.72 -14.18
C SER A 326 -11.55 20.13 -14.17
N ILE A 327 -11.20 20.89 -13.14
CA ILE A 327 -9.84 21.40 -12.97
C ILE A 327 -9.07 20.52 -12.01
N ALA A 328 -7.87 20.12 -12.40
CA ALA A 328 -6.97 19.36 -11.54
C ALA A 328 -5.58 19.99 -11.51
N VAL A 329 -4.91 19.76 -10.38
CA VAL A 329 -3.52 20.11 -10.12
C VAL A 329 -2.73 18.82 -9.99
N ALA A 330 -1.73 18.65 -10.85
CA ALA A 330 -0.67 17.67 -10.65
C ALA A 330 0.55 18.39 -10.09
N ALA A 331 1.06 17.91 -8.95
CA ALA A 331 2.30 18.40 -8.37
C ALA A 331 3.34 17.28 -8.34
N SER A 332 4.59 17.66 -8.55
CA SER A 332 5.71 16.74 -8.52
C SER A 332 6.97 17.47 -8.07
N GLY A 333 8.09 16.77 -8.06
CA GLY A 333 9.39 17.37 -7.76
C GLY A 333 10.54 16.39 -7.95
N GLY A 334 11.75 16.84 -7.67
CA GLY A 334 12.96 16.03 -7.73
C GLY A 334 12.99 14.88 -6.70
N PRO A 335 14.12 14.16 -6.59
CA PRO A 335 14.32 13.17 -5.54
C PRO A 335 13.94 13.73 -4.16
N GLY A 336 13.32 12.91 -3.32
CA GLY A 336 12.89 13.32 -1.97
C GLY A 336 11.61 14.18 -1.90
N TRP A 337 11.09 14.73 -3.01
CA TRP A 337 9.83 15.49 -2.97
C TRP A 337 8.65 14.61 -2.50
N ARG A 338 7.77 15.18 -1.65
CA ARG A 338 6.63 14.46 -1.04
C ARG A 338 5.28 15.10 -1.33
N SER A 339 5.18 16.40 -1.09
CA SER A 339 3.95 17.18 -1.25
C SER A 339 4.28 18.68 -1.20
N ALA A 340 3.36 19.51 -1.70
CA ALA A 340 3.37 20.96 -1.51
C ALA A 340 2.05 21.46 -0.89
N ALA A 341 2.09 22.54 -0.13
CA ALA A 341 0.88 23.29 0.23
C ALA A 341 0.38 24.05 -1.00
N LEU A 342 -0.93 24.04 -1.25
CA LEU A 342 -1.55 24.68 -2.41
C LEU A 342 -2.31 25.94 -2.00
N PHE A 343 -2.24 26.96 -2.85
CA PHE A 343 -2.96 28.21 -2.68
C PHE A 343 -3.61 28.61 -4.00
N VAL A 344 -4.90 28.97 -3.97
CA VAL A 344 -5.61 29.54 -5.12
C VAL A 344 -5.60 31.05 -4.97
N THR A 345 -5.20 31.78 -6.01
CA THR A 345 -5.37 33.23 -6.00
C THR A 345 -6.77 33.60 -6.45
N GLY A 346 -7.53 34.27 -5.58
CA GLY A 346 -8.84 34.83 -5.93
C GLY A 346 -8.74 36.07 -6.83
N ALA A 347 -9.87 36.54 -7.34
CA ALA A 347 -9.96 37.71 -8.23
C ALA A 347 -9.43 39.02 -7.60
N SER A 348 -9.41 39.11 -6.26
CA SER A 348 -8.84 40.23 -5.50
C SER A 348 -7.30 40.21 -5.42
N GLY A 349 -6.66 39.14 -5.92
CA GLY A 349 -5.22 38.93 -5.82
C GLY A 349 -4.76 38.26 -4.52
N GLU A 350 -5.68 37.99 -3.58
CA GLU A 350 -5.38 37.30 -2.32
C GLU A 350 -5.18 35.79 -2.55
N ALA A 351 -4.17 35.21 -1.89
CA ALA A 351 -3.89 33.78 -1.94
C ALA A 351 -4.65 33.05 -0.81
N VAL A 352 -5.60 32.19 -1.19
CA VAL A 352 -6.43 31.41 -0.27
C VAL A 352 -5.88 29.99 -0.16
N PRO A 353 -5.66 29.43 1.05
CA PRO A 353 -5.21 28.06 1.22
C PRO A 353 -6.19 27.04 0.60
N ALA A 354 -5.69 26.20 -0.29
CA ALA A 354 -6.43 25.16 -1.01
C ALA A 354 -6.01 23.74 -0.60
N GLY A 355 -5.41 23.59 0.59
CA GLY A 355 -4.97 22.32 1.14
C GLY A 355 -3.57 21.91 0.71
N ARG A 356 -3.35 20.60 0.49
CA ARG A 356 -2.07 20.04 0.05
C ARG A 356 -2.24 19.37 -1.31
N SER A 357 -1.15 19.31 -2.06
CA SER A 357 -1.10 18.48 -3.25
C SER A 357 -1.38 17.02 -2.91
N ALA A 358 -1.89 16.28 -3.88
CA ALA A 358 -1.91 14.83 -3.84
C ALA A 358 -0.47 14.26 -3.88
N GLY A 359 -0.37 12.93 -3.94
CA GLY A 359 0.90 12.24 -4.15
C GLY A 359 1.60 12.67 -5.44
N ARG A 360 2.90 12.42 -5.54
CA ARG A 360 3.75 12.85 -6.65
C ARG A 360 3.25 12.36 -8.00
N GLY A 361 2.78 13.29 -8.83
CA GLY A 361 2.36 13.01 -10.21
C GLY A 361 3.54 12.61 -11.10
N VAL A 362 3.29 11.67 -12.03
CA VAL A 362 4.26 11.29 -13.06
C VAL A 362 4.08 12.22 -14.25
N MET A 363 5.00 13.16 -14.39
CA MET A 363 4.92 14.20 -15.40
C MET A 363 6.28 14.49 -16.03
N GLY A 364 6.26 15.20 -17.16
CA GLY A 364 7.45 15.44 -17.96
C GLY A 364 7.15 16.26 -19.21
N ARG A 365 8.01 16.10 -20.22
CA ARG A 365 7.85 16.72 -21.54
C ARG A 365 7.98 15.69 -22.64
N VAL A 366 7.25 15.91 -23.72
CA VAL A 366 7.37 15.14 -24.95
C VAL A 366 8.61 15.59 -25.73
N GLU A 367 9.41 14.66 -26.23
CA GLU A 367 10.58 14.93 -27.07
C GLU A 367 10.32 14.73 -28.56
N THR A 368 9.36 13.90 -28.92
CA THR A 368 9.00 13.61 -30.33
C THR A 368 7.76 14.37 -30.76
N LEU A 369 7.78 14.99 -31.94
CA LEU A 369 6.57 15.52 -32.55
C LEU A 369 5.63 14.36 -32.91
N LEU A 370 4.49 14.25 -32.24
CA LEU A 370 3.51 13.21 -32.51
C LEU A 370 2.63 13.63 -33.69
N ALA A 371 2.76 12.94 -34.82
CA ALA A 371 1.93 13.21 -35.99
C ALA A 371 0.43 12.93 -35.69
N PRO A 372 -0.49 13.55 -36.45
CA PRO A 372 -1.91 13.23 -36.37
C PRO A 372 -2.12 11.72 -36.56
N GLY A 373 -2.84 11.10 -35.63
CA GLY A 373 -3.12 9.66 -35.60
C GLY A 373 -4.62 9.37 -35.69
N SER A 374 -4.98 8.12 -35.96
CA SER A 374 -6.38 7.70 -35.92
C SER A 374 -6.88 7.59 -34.47
N ALA A 375 -8.04 8.18 -34.18
CA ALA A 375 -8.76 7.96 -32.93
C ALA A 375 -9.64 6.68 -32.96
N THR A 376 -9.74 6.00 -34.11
CA THR A 376 -10.60 4.81 -34.29
C THR A 376 -9.85 3.48 -34.27
N LEU A 377 -8.52 3.53 -34.40
CA LEU A 377 -7.65 2.35 -34.42
C LEU A 377 -6.54 2.52 -33.39
N VAL A 378 -6.00 1.40 -32.91
CA VAL A 378 -4.76 1.43 -32.12
C VAL A 378 -3.61 1.82 -33.04
N ASP A 379 -2.96 2.93 -32.70
CA ASP A 379 -1.79 3.42 -33.43
C ASP A 379 -0.54 2.66 -32.98
N ARG A 380 -0.22 1.62 -33.76
CA ARG A 380 0.99 0.80 -33.58
C ARG A 380 2.20 1.35 -34.33
N ARG A 381 2.05 2.42 -35.12
CA ARG A 381 3.14 2.98 -35.94
C ARG A 381 3.80 4.16 -35.24
N ALA A 382 3.00 5.02 -34.63
CA ALA A 382 3.52 6.16 -33.90
C ALA A 382 4.22 5.72 -32.61
N THR A 383 5.29 6.44 -32.29
CA THR A 383 6.04 6.28 -31.05
C THR A 383 6.12 7.64 -30.37
N LEU A 384 5.84 7.68 -29.07
CA LEU A 384 5.92 8.91 -28.28
C LEU A 384 7.10 8.82 -27.31
N ASP A 385 8.14 9.61 -27.56
CA ASP A 385 9.28 9.69 -26.63
C ASP A 385 9.01 10.81 -25.61
N VAL A 386 9.13 10.49 -24.33
CA VAL A 386 8.88 11.40 -23.21
C VAL A 386 10.08 11.43 -22.26
N MET A 387 10.38 12.62 -21.75
CA MET A 387 11.36 12.85 -20.71
C MET A 387 10.62 13.21 -19.41
N LEU A 388 10.63 12.31 -18.44
CA LEU A 388 10.05 12.51 -17.12
C LEU A 388 10.91 13.45 -16.26
N LEU A 389 10.31 14.07 -15.25
CA LEU A 389 11.03 15.04 -14.40
C LEU A 389 12.19 14.40 -13.61
N ALA A 390 12.03 13.15 -13.19
CA ALA A 390 13.05 12.41 -12.43
C ALA A 390 13.20 10.96 -12.91
N ASP A 391 14.32 10.35 -12.52
CA ASP A 391 14.76 9.02 -12.98
C ASP A 391 14.12 7.85 -12.24
N ASP A 392 13.63 8.11 -11.03
CA ASP A 392 12.84 7.22 -10.19
C ASP A 392 11.37 7.09 -10.65
N MET A 393 10.90 7.99 -11.53
CA MET A 393 9.58 7.87 -12.14
C MET A 393 9.53 6.71 -13.13
N MET A 394 8.46 5.92 -13.05
CA MET A 394 8.27 4.72 -13.86
C MET A 394 6.96 4.78 -14.64
N LEU A 395 7.00 4.27 -15.88
CA LEU A 395 5.83 3.98 -16.69
C LEU A 395 5.77 2.47 -16.90
N ALA A 396 4.66 1.86 -16.52
CA ALA A 396 4.45 0.42 -16.66
C ALA A 396 3.69 0.11 -17.96
N PRO A 397 3.95 -1.03 -18.62
CA PRO A 397 3.09 -1.50 -19.70
C PRO A 397 1.71 -1.90 -19.14
N ALA A 398 0.70 -1.91 -20.01
CA ALA A 398 -0.65 -2.37 -19.69
C ALA A 398 -1.17 -3.26 -20.81
N ASP A 399 -1.76 -4.40 -20.43
CA ASP A 399 -2.49 -5.25 -21.37
C ASP A 399 -3.88 -4.68 -21.68
N GLU A 400 -4.61 -5.31 -22.61
CA GLU A 400 -5.94 -4.87 -23.05
C GLU A 400 -6.94 -4.75 -21.88
N ALA A 401 -6.89 -5.69 -20.93
CA ALA A 401 -7.82 -5.71 -19.80
C ALA A 401 -7.54 -4.55 -18.84
N MET A 402 -6.26 -4.28 -18.57
CA MET A 402 -5.80 -3.13 -17.78
C MET A 402 -6.15 -1.79 -18.45
N LEU A 403 -5.96 -1.68 -19.77
CA LEU A 403 -6.34 -0.50 -20.55
C LEU A 403 -7.85 -0.25 -20.51
N GLY A 404 -8.67 -1.30 -20.62
CA GLY A 404 -10.12 -1.21 -20.47
C GLY A 404 -10.58 -0.73 -19.09
N GLN A 405 -9.75 -0.91 -18.06
CA GLN A 405 -9.96 -0.38 -16.71
C GLN A 405 -9.47 1.07 -16.55
N GLY A 406 -8.94 1.69 -17.61
CA GLY A 406 -8.46 3.08 -17.59
C GLY A 406 -6.98 3.25 -17.21
N ARG A 407 -6.19 2.16 -17.11
CA ARG A 407 -4.74 2.25 -16.87
C ARG A 407 -4.03 2.97 -18.01
N ASN A 408 -2.85 3.52 -17.73
CA ASN A 408 -1.98 4.19 -18.70
C ASN A 408 -2.63 5.36 -19.45
N LEU A 409 -3.69 5.97 -18.91
CA LEU A 409 -4.24 7.21 -19.45
C LEU A 409 -3.25 8.34 -19.17
N CYS A 410 -2.90 9.13 -20.18
CA CYS A 410 -2.01 10.27 -20.06
C CYS A 410 -2.55 11.45 -20.88
N LEU A 411 -2.28 12.66 -20.40
CA LEU A 411 -2.52 13.90 -21.11
C LEU A 411 -1.21 14.33 -21.79
N VAL A 412 -1.31 14.53 -23.11
CA VAL A 412 -0.21 14.98 -23.96
C VAL A 412 -0.66 16.26 -24.65
N GLY A 413 -0.13 17.40 -24.23
CA GLY A 413 -0.68 18.69 -24.62
C GLY A 413 -2.13 18.82 -24.16
N ARG A 414 -3.08 18.68 -25.10
CA ARG A 414 -4.54 18.67 -24.85
C ARG A 414 -5.23 17.37 -25.26
N GLU A 415 -4.47 16.37 -25.70
CA GLU A 415 -5.00 15.07 -26.08
C GLU A 415 -4.88 14.05 -24.94
N LEU A 416 -5.96 13.32 -24.66
CA LEU A 416 -5.91 12.14 -23.80
C LEU A 416 -5.55 10.90 -24.62
N ILE A 417 -4.45 10.26 -24.25
CA ILE A 417 -3.88 9.10 -24.92
C ILE A 417 -3.72 7.96 -23.91
N GLN A 418 -3.92 6.72 -24.35
CA GLN A 418 -3.43 5.53 -23.62
C GLN A 418 -2.29 4.87 -24.38
N PHE A 419 -1.39 4.19 -23.66
CA PHE A 419 -0.28 3.43 -24.27
C PHE A 419 -0.23 1.99 -23.73
N GLU A 420 0.04 1.04 -24.64
CA GLU A 420 0.20 -0.39 -24.32
C GLU A 420 1.56 -0.69 -23.72
N ALA A 421 2.64 -0.17 -24.32
CA ALA A 421 4.00 -0.46 -23.90
C ALA A 421 4.79 0.81 -23.61
N ALA A 422 5.66 0.73 -22.59
CA ALA A 422 6.60 1.76 -22.20
C ALA A 422 8.00 1.14 -22.06
N ALA A 423 8.94 1.58 -22.89
CA ALA A 423 10.33 1.13 -22.84
C ALA A 423 11.22 2.26 -22.30
N LYS A 424 11.98 2.00 -21.23
CA LYS A 424 12.94 2.96 -20.69
C LYS A 424 14.16 3.04 -21.64
N THR A 425 14.37 4.20 -22.27
CA THR A 425 15.44 4.45 -23.24
C THR A 425 16.61 5.26 -22.67
N GLY A 426 16.44 5.82 -21.47
CA GLY A 426 17.49 6.50 -20.71
C GLY A 426 17.07 6.71 -19.25
N ALA A 427 17.88 7.42 -18.46
CA ALA A 427 17.61 7.61 -17.02
C ALA A 427 16.20 8.16 -16.74
N ARG A 428 15.78 9.17 -17.53
CA ARG A 428 14.46 9.82 -17.46
C ARG A 428 13.64 9.68 -18.74
N ARG A 429 14.16 8.96 -19.73
CA ARG A 429 13.59 8.91 -21.09
C ARG A 429 12.86 7.60 -21.30
N TRP A 430 11.66 7.71 -21.86
CA TRP A 430 10.77 6.58 -22.12
C TRP A 430 10.20 6.69 -23.52
N ARG A 431 10.07 5.55 -24.19
CA ARG A 431 9.38 5.41 -25.47
C ARG A 431 8.07 4.68 -25.27
N LEU A 432 6.97 5.30 -25.68
CA LEU A 432 5.62 4.75 -25.58
C LEU A 432 5.13 4.31 -26.95
N THR A 433 4.46 3.15 -27.01
CA THR A 433 3.97 2.55 -28.25
C THR A 433 2.62 1.86 -28.04
N GLY A 434 1.88 1.61 -29.13
CA GLY A 434 0.53 1.05 -29.07
C GLY A 434 -0.43 2.08 -28.50
N LEU A 435 -0.49 3.24 -29.17
CA LEU A 435 -1.20 4.42 -28.67
C LEU A 435 -2.69 4.36 -29.03
N ARG A 436 -3.56 4.67 -28.06
CA ARG A 436 -4.99 4.95 -28.30
C ARG A 436 -5.20 6.45 -28.20
N ARG A 437 -5.55 7.05 -29.31
CA ARG A 437 -5.59 8.51 -29.50
C ARG A 437 -7.01 9.04 -29.27
N GLY A 438 -7.11 10.32 -28.90
CA GLY A 438 -8.35 11.09 -28.86
C GLY A 438 -9.38 10.61 -27.84
N LEU A 439 -8.93 10.00 -26.75
CA LEU A 439 -9.85 9.43 -25.76
C LEU A 439 -10.71 10.52 -25.11
N ARG A 440 -11.93 10.15 -24.71
CA ARG A 440 -12.90 11.06 -24.07
C ARG A 440 -13.19 12.34 -24.89
N GLY A 441 -13.19 12.24 -26.23
CA GLY A 441 -13.58 13.35 -27.10
C GLY A 441 -12.47 14.35 -27.39
N THR A 442 -11.21 13.95 -27.19
CA THR A 442 -10.03 14.81 -27.35
C THR A 442 -9.36 14.68 -28.72
N GLU A 443 -9.97 13.96 -29.67
CA GLU A 443 -9.38 13.69 -31.00
C GLU A 443 -9.05 14.94 -31.83
N TRP A 444 -9.72 16.06 -31.57
CA TRP A 444 -9.43 17.35 -32.19
C TRP A 444 -8.01 17.86 -31.86
N ALA A 445 -7.46 17.49 -30.70
CA ALA A 445 -6.14 17.91 -30.25
C ALA A 445 -5.00 17.10 -30.91
N ALA A 446 -5.33 15.99 -31.58
CA ALA A 446 -4.34 15.13 -32.21
C ALA A 446 -3.54 15.82 -33.33
N GLY A 447 -4.09 16.90 -33.89
CA GLY A 447 -3.42 17.74 -34.89
C GLY A 447 -2.50 18.82 -34.32
N ASP A 448 -2.56 19.08 -33.01
CA ASP A 448 -1.97 20.27 -32.39
C ASP A 448 -0.64 20.00 -31.66
N HIS A 449 -0.17 18.75 -31.70
CA HIS A 449 1.04 18.32 -30.98
C HIS A 449 2.29 19.11 -31.37
N ARG A 450 3.16 19.30 -30.38
CA ARG A 450 4.43 20.02 -30.54
C ARG A 450 5.51 19.36 -29.70
N THR A 451 6.74 19.36 -30.22
CA THR A 451 7.91 18.97 -29.42
C THR A 451 8.03 19.87 -28.18
N GLY A 452 8.30 19.27 -27.02
CA GLY A 452 8.50 19.96 -25.76
C GLY A 452 7.22 20.23 -24.96
N GLU A 453 6.05 19.77 -25.43
CA GLU A 453 4.79 19.91 -24.73
C GLU A 453 4.69 19.04 -23.48
N SER A 454 3.73 19.38 -22.62
CA SER A 454 3.52 18.73 -21.34
C SER A 454 3.06 17.28 -21.50
N PHE A 455 3.66 16.40 -20.69
CA PHE A 455 3.21 15.04 -20.48
C PHE A 455 2.78 14.86 -19.03
N LEU A 456 1.60 14.29 -18.80
CA LEU A 456 1.09 13.93 -17.48
C LEU A 456 0.42 12.57 -17.53
N LEU A 457 0.88 11.61 -16.72
CA LEU A 457 0.14 10.38 -16.48
C LEU A 457 -1.06 10.68 -15.56
N ILE A 458 -2.25 10.30 -16.00
CA ILE A 458 -3.50 10.53 -15.27
C ILE A 458 -3.69 9.39 -14.27
N GLU A 459 -3.38 9.70 -13.02
CA GLU A 459 -3.66 8.86 -11.85
C GLU A 459 -4.51 9.70 -10.90
N GLU A 460 -5.80 9.38 -10.75
CA GLU A 460 -6.75 10.25 -10.03
C GLU A 460 -6.35 10.53 -8.57
N ASP A 461 -5.70 9.57 -7.91
CA ASP A 461 -5.17 9.70 -6.55
C ASP A 461 -3.93 10.61 -6.43
N ARG A 462 -3.41 11.07 -7.57
CA ARG A 462 -2.28 12.00 -7.70
C ARG A 462 -2.68 13.36 -8.26
N LEU A 463 -3.98 13.58 -8.43
CA LEU A 463 -4.57 14.84 -8.84
C LEU A 463 -5.33 15.46 -7.66
N ALA A 464 -5.06 16.74 -7.40
CA ALA A 464 -5.84 17.51 -6.43
C ALA A 464 -6.82 18.43 -7.17
N ASP A 465 -8.03 18.61 -6.62
CA ASP A 465 -8.98 19.62 -7.07
C ASP A 465 -8.82 20.88 -6.20
N PRO A 466 -8.15 21.93 -6.69
CA PRO A 466 -7.85 23.11 -5.88
C PRO A 466 -9.08 23.97 -5.60
N LEU A 467 -10.12 23.90 -6.44
CA LEU A 467 -11.30 24.77 -6.35
C LEU A 467 -12.35 24.17 -5.43
N HIS A 468 -12.53 22.85 -5.47
CA HIS A 468 -13.35 22.14 -4.51
C HIS A 468 -12.86 22.37 -3.08
N ALA A 469 -11.54 22.39 -2.86
CA ALA A 469 -10.94 22.62 -1.54
C ALA A 469 -11.27 24.00 -0.94
N VAL A 470 -11.47 25.03 -1.77
CA VAL A 470 -11.85 26.39 -1.35
C VAL A 470 -13.36 26.66 -1.50
N GLY A 471 -14.15 25.65 -1.89
CA GLY A 471 -15.59 25.78 -2.10
C GLY A 471 -15.96 26.71 -3.26
N GLN A 472 -15.10 26.85 -4.26
CA GLN A 472 -15.35 27.66 -5.46
C GLN A 472 -15.55 26.77 -6.69
N ALA A 473 -16.20 27.31 -7.71
CA ALA A 473 -16.28 26.72 -9.05
C ALA A 473 -15.43 27.55 -10.02
N ALA A 474 -14.92 26.91 -11.07
CA ALA A 474 -14.16 27.60 -12.10
C ALA A 474 -15.11 28.35 -13.05
N ASP A 475 -14.85 29.64 -13.28
CA ASP A 475 -15.55 30.42 -14.29
C ASP A 475 -14.93 30.18 -15.68
N LEU A 476 -15.78 29.88 -16.67
CA LEU A 476 -15.32 29.71 -18.06
C LEU A 476 -14.65 30.99 -18.58
N GLY A 477 -13.48 30.84 -19.18
CA GLY A 477 -12.66 31.94 -19.71
C GLY A 477 -11.85 32.69 -18.66
N ALA A 478 -12.06 32.46 -17.36
CA ALA A 478 -11.25 33.08 -16.31
C ALA A 478 -9.83 32.51 -16.29
N THR A 479 -8.87 33.33 -15.85
CA THR A 479 -7.51 32.85 -15.58
C THR A 479 -7.43 32.35 -14.15
N LEU A 480 -7.21 31.05 -13.99
CA LEU A 480 -6.93 30.42 -12.70
C LEU A 480 -5.43 30.52 -12.42
N ARG A 481 -5.07 30.97 -11.22
CA ARG A 481 -3.70 30.94 -10.70
C ARG A 481 -3.64 30.10 -9.43
N VAL A 482 -2.71 29.14 -9.42
CA VAL A 482 -2.43 28.28 -8.26
C VAL A 482 -0.95 28.38 -7.95
N ALA A 483 -0.62 28.59 -6.67
CA ALA A 483 0.72 28.54 -6.15
C ALA A 483 0.91 27.26 -5.31
N ALA A 484 2.12 26.71 -5.35
CA ALA A 484 2.52 25.56 -4.55
C ALA A 484 3.79 25.88 -3.76
N LEU A 485 3.81 25.53 -2.47
CA LEU A 485 4.99 25.68 -1.60
C LEU A 485 5.32 24.35 -0.93
N GLY A 486 6.35 23.68 -1.43
CA GLY A 486 6.94 22.48 -0.85
C GLY A 486 8.08 22.79 0.13
N LEU A 487 8.49 21.78 0.90
CA LEU A 487 9.54 21.93 1.91
C LEU A 487 10.92 22.30 1.33
N GLY A 488 11.16 21.99 0.06
CA GLY A 488 12.39 22.29 -0.65
C GLY A 488 12.36 23.60 -1.45
N ASP A 489 11.24 24.33 -1.41
CA ASP A 489 11.07 25.54 -2.21
C ASP A 489 11.54 26.77 -1.44
N VAL A 490 12.30 27.64 -2.12
CA VAL A 490 12.71 28.95 -1.59
C VAL A 490 11.60 29.98 -1.80
N GLU A 491 10.87 29.87 -2.91
CA GLU A 491 9.75 30.74 -3.29
C GLU A 491 8.58 29.87 -3.81
N PRO A 492 7.32 30.34 -3.69
CA PRO A 492 6.18 29.62 -4.21
C PRO A 492 6.28 29.38 -5.73
N VAL A 493 5.99 28.16 -6.16
CA VAL A 493 5.91 27.79 -7.58
C VAL A 493 4.50 28.07 -8.09
N GLU A 494 4.36 29.00 -9.02
CA GLU A 494 3.07 29.37 -9.59
C GLU A 494 2.80 28.68 -10.93
N ALA A 495 1.55 28.31 -11.15
CA ALA A 495 1.03 27.92 -12.45
C ALA A 495 -0.26 28.70 -12.74
N MET A 496 -0.46 29.03 -14.02
CA MET A 496 -1.63 29.76 -14.50
C MET A 496 -2.22 29.10 -15.73
N MET A 497 -3.53 29.15 -15.85
CA MET A 497 -4.28 28.52 -16.94
C MET A 497 -5.57 29.29 -17.20
N ALA A 498 -5.95 29.44 -18.46
CA ALA A 498 -7.30 29.85 -18.82
C ALA A 498 -8.25 28.64 -18.71
N VAL A 499 -9.35 28.80 -17.98
CA VAL A 499 -10.38 27.76 -17.81
C VAL A 499 -11.17 27.63 -19.11
N THR A 500 -11.03 26.50 -19.80
CA THR A 500 -11.69 26.25 -21.09
C THR A 500 -13.02 25.50 -20.96
N GLY A 501 -13.22 24.76 -19.87
CA GLY A 501 -14.41 23.95 -19.63
C GLY A 501 -14.44 22.66 -20.43
N GLU A 502 -13.33 21.93 -20.51
CA GLU A 502 -13.23 20.72 -21.34
C GLU A 502 -14.31 19.68 -21.01
N ALA A 503 -14.68 19.56 -19.73
CA ALA A 503 -15.75 18.69 -19.25
C ALA A 503 -17.17 19.09 -19.70
N LEU A 504 -17.36 20.32 -20.16
CA LEU A 504 -18.65 20.92 -20.49
C LEU A 504 -18.90 21.04 -22.01
N ILE A 505 -17.89 20.82 -22.84
CA ILE A 505 -17.97 20.99 -24.30
C ILE A 505 -18.39 19.65 -24.94
N PRO A 506 -19.53 19.59 -25.65
CA PRO A 506 -19.91 18.39 -26.39
C PRO A 506 -18.86 18.01 -27.45
N PRO A 507 -18.54 16.72 -27.62
CA PRO A 507 -17.66 16.26 -28.70
C PRO A 507 -18.28 16.51 -30.08
N ALA A 508 -17.44 16.55 -31.11
CA ALA A 508 -17.92 16.73 -32.48
C ALA A 508 -18.81 15.56 -32.92
N PRO A 509 -19.95 15.81 -33.60
CA PRO A 509 -20.75 14.75 -34.21
C PRO A 509 -19.91 13.87 -35.16
N VAL A 510 -20.32 12.63 -35.36
CA VAL A 510 -19.64 11.69 -36.27
C VAL A 510 -20.53 11.29 -37.43
N HIS A 511 -19.94 10.63 -38.44
CA HIS A 511 -20.64 10.19 -39.64
C HIS A 511 -21.39 11.32 -40.36
N LEU A 512 -20.81 12.54 -40.34
CA LEU A 512 -21.33 13.65 -41.13
C LEU A 512 -21.24 13.28 -42.61
N THR A 513 -22.39 13.23 -43.27
CA THR A 513 -22.54 12.87 -44.67
C THR A 513 -23.32 13.97 -45.37
N ALA A 514 -23.00 14.17 -46.65
CA ALA A 514 -23.71 15.05 -47.56
C ALA A 514 -24.19 14.24 -48.75
N GLN A 515 -25.50 14.26 -48.99
CA GLN A 515 -26.13 13.55 -50.11
C GLN A 515 -26.83 14.57 -51.01
N ALA A 516 -26.42 14.63 -52.26
CA ALA A 516 -27.13 15.41 -53.26
C ALA A 516 -28.55 14.86 -53.47
N VAL A 517 -29.53 15.75 -53.48
CA VAL A 517 -30.94 15.46 -53.74
C VAL A 517 -31.44 16.40 -54.83
N THR A 518 -32.62 16.13 -55.39
CA THR A 518 -33.21 17.01 -56.41
C THR A 518 -33.38 18.43 -55.86
N GLY A 519 -32.55 19.36 -56.33
CA GLY A 519 -32.59 20.76 -55.92
C GLY A 519 -31.93 21.07 -54.57
N GLY A 520 -30.98 20.26 -54.09
CA GLY A 520 -30.26 20.62 -52.86
C GLY A 520 -29.31 19.54 -52.34
N VAL A 521 -28.87 19.72 -51.10
CA VAL A 521 -27.99 18.78 -50.39
C VAL A 521 -28.58 18.45 -49.03
N THR A 522 -28.83 17.17 -48.75
CA THR A 522 -29.22 16.70 -47.42
C THR A 522 -28.00 16.30 -46.62
N LEU A 523 -27.88 16.88 -45.43
CA LEU A 523 -26.86 16.58 -44.44
C LEU A 523 -27.43 15.67 -43.35
N ARG A 524 -26.64 14.68 -42.93
CA ARG A 524 -26.96 13.77 -41.84
C ARG A 524 -25.71 13.52 -40.99
N TRP A 525 -25.89 13.38 -39.69
CA TRP A 525 -24.81 13.06 -38.75
C TRP A 525 -25.33 12.19 -37.61
N VAL A 526 -24.42 11.72 -36.76
CA VAL A 526 -24.72 10.93 -35.56
C VAL A 526 -24.21 11.69 -34.34
N ARG A 527 -25.09 11.82 -33.33
CA ARG A 527 -24.78 12.46 -32.05
C ARG A 527 -23.63 11.75 -31.35
N ARG A 528 -22.80 12.52 -30.65
CA ARG A 528 -21.91 11.99 -29.61
C ARG A 528 -22.26 12.61 -28.27
N SER A 529 -21.91 11.90 -27.19
CA SER A 529 -22.16 12.35 -25.83
C SER A 529 -20.84 12.56 -25.11
N ARG A 530 -20.80 13.55 -24.21
CA ARG A 530 -19.69 13.74 -23.27
C ARG A 530 -19.77 12.80 -22.05
N ALA A 531 -20.82 12.00 -21.96
CA ALA A 531 -20.99 10.94 -20.97
C ALA A 531 -21.21 9.57 -21.66
N GLY A 532 -21.04 8.47 -20.92
CA GLY A 532 -21.30 7.13 -21.45
C GLY A 532 -20.28 6.66 -22.49
N TRP A 533 -19.00 6.84 -22.19
CA TRP A 533 -17.89 6.43 -23.07
C TRP A 533 -17.69 4.91 -23.16
N ARG A 534 -18.38 4.15 -22.30
CA ARG A 534 -18.40 2.68 -22.33
C ARG A 534 -19.65 2.21 -23.07
N TRP A 535 -19.49 1.21 -23.91
CA TRP A 535 -20.60 0.60 -24.61
C TRP A 535 -21.50 -0.18 -23.63
N SER A 536 -22.72 0.30 -23.45
CA SER A 536 -23.78 -0.39 -22.72
C SER A 536 -24.63 -1.23 -23.67
N SER A 537 -24.68 -2.55 -23.48
CA SER A 537 -25.50 -3.43 -24.32
C SER A 537 -26.99 -3.09 -24.17
N GLY A 538 -27.66 -2.82 -25.30
CA GLY A 538 -29.11 -2.66 -25.36
C GLY A 538 -29.64 -1.24 -25.08
N SER A 539 -28.77 -0.24 -24.91
CA SER A 539 -29.18 1.17 -24.76
C SER A 539 -28.26 2.09 -25.56
N ASP A 540 -28.82 3.22 -26.00
CA ASP A 540 -28.04 4.31 -26.61
C ASP A 540 -27.23 5.08 -25.55
N VAL A 541 -26.24 5.85 -25.99
CA VAL A 541 -25.44 6.72 -25.11
C VAL A 541 -26.34 7.81 -24.51
N PRO A 542 -26.15 8.17 -23.22
CA PRO A 542 -26.94 9.21 -22.57
C PRO A 542 -26.86 10.55 -23.31
N LEU A 543 -27.89 11.40 -23.18
CA LEU A 543 -27.89 12.70 -23.84
C LEU A 543 -26.79 13.63 -23.31
N ALA A 544 -26.59 13.63 -21.98
CA ALA A 544 -25.65 14.49 -21.24
C ALA A 544 -25.91 16.02 -21.34
N GLU A 545 -26.97 16.41 -22.03
CA GLU A 545 -27.44 17.79 -22.20
C GLU A 545 -28.95 17.86 -21.87
N GLU A 546 -29.48 19.07 -21.66
CA GLU A 546 -30.92 19.27 -21.39
C GLU A 546 -31.81 19.01 -22.61
N SER A 547 -31.29 19.25 -23.82
CA SER A 547 -31.99 19.01 -25.07
C SER A 547 -31.02 18.65 -26.19
N GLU A 548 -31.49 17.89 -27.17
CA GLU A 548 -30.72 17.60 -28.38
C GLU A 548 -30.92 18.73 -29.40
N ARG A 549 -29.87 19.54 -29.61
CA ARG A 549 -29.85 20.66 -30.56
C ARG A 549 -28.50 20.75 -31.26
N TYR A 550 -28.52 21.24 -32.49
CA TYR A 550 -27.34 21.42 -33.32
C TYR A 550 -27.34 22.77 -34.00
N VAL A 551 -26.15 23.26 -34.29
CA VAL A 551 -25.89 24.41 -35.15
C VAL A 551 -25.17 23.93 -36.41
N VAL A 552 -25.67 24.34 -37.58
CA VAL A 552 -25.14 24.02 -38.90
C VAL A 552 -24.70 25.32 -39.56
N ARG A 553 -23.40 25.47 -39.77
CA ARG A 553 -22.81 26.63 -40.46
C ARG A 553 -22.32 26.24 -41.83
N LEU A 554 -22.68 27.02 -42.83
CA LEU A 554 -22.11 26.93 -44.17
C LEU A 554 -21.06 28.03 -44.32
N MET A 555 -19.83 27.63 -44.58
CA MET A 555 -18.68 28.51 -44.67
C MET A 555 -18.16 28.55 -46.12
N GLN A 556 -17.92 29.76 -46.64
CA GLN A 556 -17.17 29.97 -47.88
C GLN A 556 -15.82 30.60 -47.52
N GLY A 557 -14.77 29.79 -47.48
CA GLY A 557 -13.52 30.19 -46.83
C GLY A 557 -13.74 30.41 -45.34
N GLU A 558 -13.41 31.59 -44.83
CA GLU A 558 -13.65 31.98 -43.42
C GLU A 558 -15.00 32.69 -43.20
N GLN A 559 -15.73 33.01 -44.27
CA GLN A 559 -17.00 33.74 -44.17
C GLN A 559 -18.17 32.77 -43.97
N ALA A 560 -18.96 33.00 -42.92
CA ALA A 560 -20.23 32.31 -42.72
C ALA A 560 -21.26 32.81 -43.75
N VAL A 561 -21.71 31.92 -44.62
CA VAL A 561 -22.76 32.14 -45.61
C VAL A 561 -24.14 31.96 -44.96
N ARG A 562 -24.25 30.96 -44.08
CA ARG A 562 -25.50 30.62 -43.41
C ARG A 562 -25.21 29.98 -42.06
N ASP A 563 -26.06 30.27 -41.07
CA ASP A 563 -26.08 29.62 -39.77
C ASP A 563 -27.53 29.20 -39.46
N VAL A 564 -27.76 27.92 -39.14
CA VAL A 564 -29.08 27.33 -38.91
C VAL A 564 -29.04 26.40 -37.72
N GLU A 565 -30.06 26.49 -36.87
CA GLU A 565 -30.25 25.54 -35.78
C GLU A 565 -31.28 24.45 -36.13
N THR A 566 -31.06 23.25 -35.62
CA THR A 566 -31.98 22.11 -35.76
C THR A 566 -32.01 21.27 -34.49
N SER A 567 -33.16 20.66 -34.18
CA SER A 567 -33.35 19.73 -33.06
C SER A 567 -33.25 18.26 -33.46
N VAL A 568 -32.95 17.98 -34.73
CA VAL A 568 -32.79 16.62 -35.29
C VAL A 568 -31.43 16.52 -36.00
N PRO A 569 -30.82 15.32 -36.06
CA PRO A 569 -29.47 15.15 -36.62
C PRO A 569 -29.47 15.10 -38.17
N THR A 570 -30.24 15.98 -38.79
CA THR A 570 -30.34 16.16 -40.23
C THR A 570 -30.79 17.57 -40.58
N TRP A 571 -30.31 18.07 -41.71
CA TRP A 571 -30.76 19.33 -42.28
C TRP A 571 -30.61 19.29 -43.81
N THR A 572 -31.51 19.93 -44.54
CA THR A 572 -31.44 20.00 -46.01
C THR A 572 -31.19 21.43 -46.44
N TYR A 573 -30.11 21.63 -47.18
CA TYR A 573 -29.85 22.86 -47.90
C TYR A 573 -30.60 22.83 -49.23
N ASP A 574 -31.82 23.33 -49.22
CA ASP A 574 -32.74 23.28 -50.36
C ASP A 574 -32.49 24.38 -51.40
N ALA A 575 -33.16 24.28 -52.55
CA ALA A 575 -32.99 25.19 -53.68
C ALA A 575 -33.29 26.65 -53.32
N ALA A 576 -34.23 26.89 -52.40
CA ALA A 576 -34.59 28.23 -51.97
C ALA A 576 -33.47 28.84 -51.11
N ALA A 577 -32.91 28.06 -50.19
CA ALA A 577 -31.78 28.48 -49.37
C ALA A 577 -30.52 28.70 -50.23
N ILE A 578 -30.24 27.81 -51.19
CA ILE A 578 -29.12 27.96 -52.15
C ILE A 578 -29.24 29.26 -52.95
N ALA A 579 -30.44 29.55 -53.47
CA ALA A 579 -30.68 30.76 -54.25
C ALA A 579 -30.58 32.02 -53.38
N ALA A 580 -31.10 31.98 -52.14
CA ALA A 580 -31.02 33.11 -51.21
C ALA A 580 -29.59 33.46 -50.82
N ASP A 581 -28.72 32.46 -50.71
CA ASP A 581 -27.32 32.64 -50.34
C ASP A 581 -26.40 32.93 -51.53
N GLY A 582 -26.89 32.74 -52.77
CA GLY A 582 -26.08 32.89 -53.98
C GLY A 582 -24.98 31.83 -54.12
N SER A 583 -25.14 30.67 -53.47
CA SER A 583 -24.09 29.65 -53.32
C SER A 583 -24.00 28.65 -54.48
N ALA A 584 -24.85 28.74 -55.49
CA ALA A 584 -24.90 27.76 -56.58
C ALA A 584 -23.54 27.65 -57.29
N GLY A 585 -23.04 26.42 -57.44
CA GLY A 585 -21.72 26.12 -58.02
C GLY A 585 -20.54 26.42 -57.10
N SER A 586 -20.77 26.87 -55.86
CA SER A 586 -19.71 27.18 -54.91
C SER A 586 -19.25 25.97 -54.11
N ALA A 587 -17.97 25.94 -53.77
CA ALA A 587 -17.43 25.03 -52.77
C ALA A 587 -17.68 25.61 -51.37
N LEU A 588 -18.41 24.89 -50.53
CA LEU A 588 -18.68 25.28 -49.14
C LEU A 588 -18.11 24.25 -48.17
N THR A 589 -17.70 24.70 -46.99
CA THR A 589 -17.43 23.83 -45.84
C THR A 589 -18.63 23.88 -44.92
N VAL A 590 -19.26 22.73 -44.69
CA VAL A 590 -20.28 22.58 -43.66
C VAL A 590 -19.58 22.33 -42.34
N GLU A 591 -19.96 23.08 -41.31
CA GLU A 591 -19.63 22.80 -39.91
C GLU A 591 -20.90 22.41 -39.15
N VAL A 592 -20.89 21.29 -38.45
CA VAL A 592 -22.00 20.86 -37.58
C VAL A 592 -21.51 20.65 -36.16
N ALA A 593 -22.08 21.38 -35.20
CA ALA A 593 -21.77 21.24 -33.79
C ALA A 593 -23.04 21.02 -32.96
N GLN A 594 -22.95 20.21 -31.90
CA GLN A 594 -24.04 20.09 -30.93
C GLN A 594 -24.06 21.34 -30.02
N LEU A 595 -25.23 21.89 -29.75
CA LEU A 595 -25.43 22.95 -28.77
C LEU A 595 -25.62 22.29 -27.40
N GLY A 596 -24.59 22.34 -26.54
CA GLY A 596 -24.67 21.84 -25.18
C GLY A 596 -25.31 22.84 -24.23
N THR A 597 -25.67 22.37 -23.03
CA THR A 597 -26.29 23.20 -21.98
C THR A 597 -25.37 24.35 -21.54
N HIS A 598 -24.06 24.11 -21.50
CA HIS A 598 -23.08 25.08 -20.98
C HIS A 598 -22.18 25.70 -22.06
N ALA A 599 -21.99 25.03 -23.20
CA ALA A 599 -21.13 25.49 -24.27
C ALA A 599 -21.54 24.89 -25.62
N THR A 600 -21.25 25.61 -26.71
CA THR A 600 -21.31 25.04 -28.07
C THR A 600 -20.20 23.99 -28.22
N GLY A 601 -20.58 22.81 -28.71
CA GLY A 601 -19.68 21.69 -28.94
C GLY A 601 -18.71 21.93 -30.09
N ARG A 602 -17.82 20.96 -30.26
CA ARG A 602 -16.86 20.95 -31.38
C ARG A 602 -17.58 20.66 -32.69
N ALA A 603 -17.06 21.21 -33.79
CA ALA A 603 -17.66 21.07 -35.10
C ALA A 603 -17.09 19.87 -35.87
N ALA A 604 -17.97 19.05 -36.43
CA ALA A 604 -17.66 18.15 -37.53
C ALA A 604 -17.66 18.93 -38.84
N ARG A 605 -16.72 18.62 -39.75
CA ARG A 605 -16.57 19.34 -41.01
C ARG A 605 -16.69 18.43 -42.21
N ILE A 606 -17.38 18.88 -43.25
CA ILE A 606 -17.38 18.24 -44.58
C ILE A 606 -17.40 19.30 -45.67
N ALA A 607 -16.62 19.10 -46.74
CA ALA A 607 -16.69 19.95 -47.92
C ALA A 607 -17.83 19.47 -48.84
N ILE A 608 -18.62 20.40 -49.35
CA ILE A 608 -19.68 20.14 -50.33
C ILE A 608 -19.51 21.04 -51.55
N MET A 609 -19.97 20.54 -52.69
CA MET A 609 -20.21 21.35 -53.88
C MET A 609 -21.72 21.52 -54.01
N VAL A 610 -22.17 22.76 -54.15
CA VAL A 610 -23.58 23.15 -54.20
C VAL A 610 -24.08 23.26 -55.63
#